data_AF-A0A178VIK9-F1
#
_entry.id   AF-A0A178VIK9-F1
#
_cell.length_a   1.000
_cell.length_b   1.000
_cell.length_c   1.000
_cell.angle_alpha   90.00
_cell.angle_beta   90.00
_cell.angle_gamma   90.00
#
_symmetry.space_group_name_H-M   'P 1'
#
loop_
_entity.id
_entity.type
_entity.pdbx_description
1 polymer ?
#
loop_
_entity_poly.entity_id
_entity_poly.type
_entity_poly.pdbx_seq_one_letter_code
_entity_poly.pdbx_strand_id
1 'polypeptide(L)'
;MMEKLIAGCPVLEDFALILPDDERHKAMPSLRVRSQTLKSFLFAFEFNTTGKAFAVEIDAPALKCMTFSDSQSDKIVLKNLNSLSMVDINSDFHLKYGKTLGPRKRNVIRDFLIGISSVRHMIISKLTLEVLFRYSKLGRKFPKFDNLTRLEATLSRSMLELFPSFLESFPNLKNLI
;
A
#
# COMPACT_ATOMS: atom_id res chain seq x y z
N MET A 1 7.09 9.87 -17.92
CA MET A 1 6.46 11.20 -18.00
C MET A 1 6.27 11.79 -16.60
N MET A 2 5.57 11.10 -15.69
CA MET A 2 5.32 11.60 -14.33
C MET A 2 6.57 11.96 -13.52
N GLU A 3 7.65 11.17 -13.63
CA GLU A 3 8.92 11.46 -12.94
C GLU A 3 9.46 12.86 -13.30
N LYS A 4 9.33 13.31 -14.55
CA LYS A 4 9.78 14.64 -14.98
C LYS A 4 8.94 15.77 -14.39
N LEU A 5 7.63 15.55 -14.22
CA LEU A 5 6.73 16.54 -13.62
C LEU A 5 7.11 16.77 -12.15
N ILE A 6 7.34 15.68 -11.40
CA ILE A 6 7.72 15.76 -10.00
C ILE A 6 9.12 16.40 -9.86
N ALA A 7 10.09 16.00 -10.69
CA ALA A 7 11.43 16.60 -10.67
C ALA A 7 11.43 18.08 -11.08
N GLY A 8 10.47 18.52 -11.90
CA GLY A 8 10.30 19.92 -12.30
C GLY A 8 9.67 20.80 -11.21
N CYS A 9 9.18 20.22 -10.12
CA CYS A 9 8.52 20.92 -9.02
C CYS A 9 9.25 20.65 -7.69
N PRO A 10 10.43 21.26 -7.46
CA PRO A 10 11.28 20.96 -6.29
C PRO A 10 10.69 21.40 -4.94
N VAL A 11 9.56 22.11 -4.95
CA VAL A 11 8.84 22.58 -3.75
C VAL A 11 7.51 21.86 -3.54
N LEU A 12 7.20 20.85 -4.35
CA LEU A 12 5.91 20.15 -4.30
C LEU A 12 5.77 19.37 -2.98
N GLU A 13 4.77 19.72 -2.18
CA GLU A 13 4.49 19.07 -0.90
C GLU A 13 3.32 18.09 -0.96
N ASP A 14 2.36 18.31 -1.85
CA ASP A 14 1.16 17.49 -1.99
C ASP A 14 0.98 17.05 -3.44
N PHE A 15 0.78 15.76 -3.65
CA PHE A 15 0.61 15.20 -4.99
C PHE A 15 -0.46 14.11 -4.99
N ALA A 16 -1.38 14.19 -5.95
CA ALA A 16 -2.40 13.19 -6.18
C ALA A 16 -2.33 12.71 -7.63
N LEU A 17 -2.29 11.39 -7.80
CA LEU A 17 -2.33 10.74 -9.09
C LEU A 17 -3.46 9.70 -9.10
N ILE A 18 -4.48 9.99 -9.88
CA ILE A 18 -5.60 9.09 -10.15
C ILE A 18 -5.50 8.67 -11.61
N LEU A 19 -5.35 7.37 -11.83
CA LEU A 19 -5.11 6.78 -13.13
C LEU A 19 -6.42 6.19 -13.68
N PRO A 20 -6.90 6.66 -14.86
CA PRO A 20 -8.15 6.19 -15.45
C PRO A 20 -7.99 4.83 -16.11
N ASP A 21 -9.05 4.02 -16.14
CA ASP A 21 -9.10 2.66 -16.71
C ASP A 21 -9.02 2.58 -18.26
N ASP A 22 -8.29 3.49 -18.89
CA ASP A 22 -8.15 3.48 -20.34
C ASP A 22 -6.98 2.57 -20.77
N GLU A 23 -7.17 1.81 -21.86
CA GLU A 23 -6.13 1.10 -22.62
C GLU A 23 -4.87 1.95 -22.86
N ARG A 24 -4.98 3.29 -22.79
CA ARG A 24 -3.85 4.25 -22.75
C ARG A 24 -2.82 4.00 -21.64
N HIS A 25 -3.13 3.25 -20.57
CA HIS A 25 -2.11 2.75 -19.63
C HIS A 25 -1.04 1.89 -20.28
N LYS A 26 -1.26 1.39 -21.51
CA LYS A 26 -0.19 0.84 -22.36
C LYS A 26 1.02 1.78 -22.51
N ALA A 27 0.83 3.10 -22.39
CA ALA A 27 1.90 4.08 -22.50
C ALA A 27 2.71 4.30 -21.21
N MET A 28 2.19 3.94 -20.04
CA MET A 28 2.88 4.13 -18.76
C MET A 28 2.95 2.80 -18.00
N PRO A 29 3.96 1.95 -18.26
CA PRO A 29 4.10 0.67 -17.59
C PRO A 29 4.54 0.79 -16.12
N SER A 30 4.93 1.99 -15.69
CA SER A 30 5.41 2.21 -14.34
C SER A 30 5.22 3.65 -13.87
N LEU A 31 4.94 3.80 -12.58
CA LEU A 31 5.01 5.04 -11.84
C LEU A 31 6.31 5.07 -11.01
N ARG A 32 7.06 6.16 -11.13
CA ARG A 32 8.19 6.46 -10.26
C ARG A 32 8.02 7.85 -9.66
N VAL A 33 7.97 7.90 -8.34
CA VAL A 33 7.86 9.13 -7.52
C VAL A 33 9.16 9.27 -6.74
N ARG A 34 9.94 10.31 -7.05
CA ARG A 34 11.14 10.69 -6.31
C ARG A 34 11.02 12.14 -5.89
N SER A 35 10.92 12.41 -4.60
CA SER A 35 10.79 13.79 -4.10
C SER A 35 11.36 13.93 -2.70
N GLN A 36 12.10 15.01 -2.47
CA GLN A 36 12.61 15.36 -1.13
C GLN A 36 11.64 16.24 -0.34
N THR A 37 10.62 16.82 -1.00
CA THR A 37 9.69 17.78 -0.39
C THR A 37 8.27 17.23 -0.21
N LEU A 38 7.94 16.12 -0.87
CA LEU A 38 6.60 15.56 -0.85
C LEU A 38 6.24 15.07 0.55
N LYS A 39 5.18 15.64 1.13
CA LYS A 39 4.64 15.34 2.46
C LYS A 39 3.35 14.52 2.39
N SER A 40 2.54 14.69 1.34
CA SER A 40 1.31 13.93 1.13
C SER A 40 1.26 13.34 -0.28
N PHE A 41 0.90 12.07 -0.38
CA PHE A 41 0.78 11.39 -1.66
C PHE A 41 -0.48 10.54 -1.75
N LEU A 42 -1.28 10.78 -2.78
CA LEU A 42 -2.40 9.91 -3.14
C LEU A 42 -2.09 9.21 -4.47
N PHE A 43 -2.14 7.89 -4.45
CA PHE A 43 -2.10 7.06 -5.66
C PHE A 43 -3.36 6.21 -5.74
N ALA A 44 -4.07 6.28 -6.85
CA ALA A 44 -5.25 5.46 -7.09
C ALA A 44 -5.37 5.03 -8.56
N PHE A 45 -5.87 3.81 -8.78
CA PHE A 45 -6.54 3.45 -10.02
C PHE A 45 -8.04 3.74 -9.88
N GLU A 46 -8.66 4.28 -10.93
CA GLU A 46 -10.08 4.62 -10.93
C GLU A 46 -10.98 3.37 -10.86
N PHE A 47 -10.57 2.29 -11.54
CA PHE A 47 -11.30 1.01 -11.55
C PHE A 47 -10.37 -0.20 -11.40
N ASN A 48 -10.92 -1.29 -10.86
CA ASN A 48 -10.23 -2.57 -10.67
C ASN A 48 -10.33 -3.42 -11.94
N THR A 49 -9.42 -3.22 -12.89
CA THR A 49 -9.41 -3.96 -14.15
C THR A 49 -8.11 -4.70 -14.39
N THR A 50 -8.20 -5.66 -15.30
CA THR A 50 -7.13 -6.60 -15.62
C THR A 50 -6.17 -5.98 -16.64
N GLY A 51 -5.31 -5.09 -16.18
CA GLY A 51 -4.25 -4.49 -16.99
C GLY A 51 -3.00 -5.36 -17.13
N LYS A 52 -2.04 -4.88 -17.95
CA LYS A 52 -0.66 -5.40 -17.98
C LYS A 52 0.06 -5.08 -16.67
N ALA A 53 1.13 -5.81 -16.37
CA ALA A 53 1.97 -5.61 -15.19
C ALA A 53 2.40 -4.14 -15.04
N PHE A 54 1.89 -3.47 -14.01
CA PHE A 54 2.30 -2.13 -13.61
C PHE A 54 3.33 -2.20 -12.48
N ALA A 55 4.26 -1.25 -12.45
CA ALA A 55 5.25 -1.15 -11.38
C ALA A 55 5.22 0.22 -10.71
N VAL A 56 5.23 0.23 -9.38
CA VAL A 56 5.28 1.45 -8.58
C VAL A 56 6.60 1.50 -7.81
N GLU A 57 7.32 2.63 -7.92
CA GLU A 57 8.47 2.97 -7.10
C GLU A 57 8.23 4.33 -6.44
N ILE A 58 8.25 4.37 -5.10
CA ILE A 58 8.12 5.60 -4.31
C ILE A 58 9.37 5.75 -3.46
N ASP A 59 10.04 6.89 -3.60
CA ASP A 59 11.23 7.29 -2.83
C ASP A 59 11.02 8.72 -2.35
N ALA A 60 10.57 8.88 -1.11
CA ALA A 60 10.09 10.15 -0.59
C ALA A 60 10.36 10.31 0.93
N PRO A 61 11.58 10.72 1.33
CA PRO A 61 11.98 10.85 2.74
C PRO A 61 11.16 11.80 3.59
N ALA A 62 10.51 12.81 2.98
CA ALA A 62 9.66 13.75 3.70
C ALA A 62 8.18 13.32 3.79
N LEU A 63 7.81 12.18 3.18
CA LEU A 63 6.42 11.75 3.07
C LEU A 63 5.86 11.40 4.45
N LYS A 64 4.74 12.03 4.82
CA LYS A 64 4.07 11.86 6.12
C LYS A 64 2.76 11.09 6.00
N CYS A 65 2.03 11.32 4.92
CA CYS A 65 0.72 10.73 4.66
C CYS A 65 0.69 10.10 3.27
N MET A 66 0.17 8.88 3.17
CA MET A 66 0.01 8.18 1.89
C MET A 66 -1.34 7.50 1.79
N THR A 67 -2.09 7.75 0.72
CA THR A 67 -3.24 6.93 0.31
C THR A 67 -2.83 6.08 -0.88
N PHE A 68 -2.97 4.76 -0.74
CA PHE A 68 -2.51 3.78 -1.73
C PHE A 68 -3.66 2.85 -2.13
N SER A 69 -4.29 3.19 -3.25
CA SER A 69 -5.42 2.47 -3.83
C SER A 69 -4.99 1.73 -5.11
N ASP A 70 -4.45 0.52 -4.97
CA ASP A 70 -3.82 -0.23 -6.06
C ASP A 70 -4.49 -1.58 -6.34
N SER A 71 -4.80 -1.83 -7.60
CA SER A 71 -5.31 -3.13 -8.07
C SER A 71 -4.59 -3.70 -9.29
N GLN A 72 -3.51 -3.05 -9.73
CA GLN A 72 -2.81 -3.40 -10.98
C GLN A 72 -1.31 -3.67 -10.79
N SER A 73 -0.70 -3.29 -9.67
CA SER A 73 0.75 -3.37 -9.52
C SER A 73 1.25 -4.80 -9.26
N ASP A 74 2.17 -5.25 -10.12
CA ASP A 74 2.90 -6.51 -9.96
C ASP A 74 4.24 -6.35 -9.27
N LYS A 75 4.66 -5.11 -9.07
CA LYS A 75 5.86 -4.74 -8.34
C LYS A 75 5.61 -3.42 -7.63
N ILE A 76 5.82 -3.40 -6.32
CA ILE A 76 5.74 -2.20 -5.50
C ILE A 76 7.05 -2.09 -4.73
N VAL A 77 7.70 -0.93 -4.86
CA VAL A 77 8.99 -0.64 -4.23
C VAL A 77 8.85 0.67 -3.47
N LEU A 78 8.94 0.59 -2.15
CA LEU A 78 8.88 1.73 -1.26
C LEU A 78 10.26 1.96 -0.65
N LYS A 79 10.81 3.16 -0.81
CA LYS A 79 12.15 3.55 -0.37
C LYS A 79 12.09 4.81 0.46
N ASN A 80 12.95 4.88 1.48
CA ASN A 80 13.13 6.07 2.31
C ASN A 80 11.78 6.65 2.79
N LEU A 81 10.91 5.83 3.37
CA LEU A 81 9.61 6.31 3.89
C LEU A 81 9.65 6.47 5.43
N ASN A 82 10.81 6.77 6.00
CA ASN A 82 11.02 6.82 7.45
C ASN A 82 10.14 7.86 8.15
N SER A 83 9.73 8.91 7.44
CA SER A 83 8.83 9.95 7.95
C SER A 83 7.34 9.59 7.84
N LEU A 84 7.00 8.47 7.18
CA LEU A 84 5.62 8.10 6.92
C LEU A 84 4.95 7.76 8.26
N SER A 85 3.98 8.60 8.61
CA SER A 85 3.25 8.53 9.87
C SER A 85 1.86 7.91 9.70
N MET A 86 1.22 8.16 8.55
CA MET A 86 -0.13 7.69 8.24
C MET A 86 -0.14 7.02 6.88
N VAL A 87 -0.81 5.87 6.79
CA VAL A 87 -1.10 5.21 5.52
C VAL A 87 -2.55 4.74 5.46
N ASP A 88 -3.19 4.99 4.32
CA ASP A 88 -4.50 4.44 3.96
C ASP A 88 -4.32 3.46 2.80
N ILE A 89 -4.72 2.20 3.00
CA ILE A 89 -4.43 1.11 2.09
C ILE A 89 -5.73 0.49 1.59
N ASN A 90 -6.00 0.70 0.30
CA ASN A 90 -7.10 0.07 -0.43
C ASN A 90 -6.56 -0.72 -1.63
N SER A 91 -6.00 -1.90 -1.36
CA SER A 91 -5.33 -2.69 -2.39
C SER A 91 -5.61 -4.17 -2.24
N ASP A 92 -5.96 -4.82 -3.36
CA ASP A 92 -5.93 -6.27 -3.47
C ASP A 92 -4.56 -6.79 -3.91
N PHE A 93 -3.58 -5.89 -4.10
CA PHE A 93 -2.26 -6.16 -4.66
C PHE A 93 -2.33 -6.84 -6.02
N HIS A 94 -3.32 -6.53 -6.86
CA HIS A 94 -3.57 -7.21 -8.13
C HIS A 94 -3.75 -8.74 -7.93
N LEU A 95 -4.44 -9.13 -6.86
CA LEU A 95 -4.85 -10.51 -6.59
C LEU A 95 -6.30 -10.72 -7.00
N LYS A 96 -6.52 -11.32 -8.17
CA LYS A 96 -7.87 -11.66 -8.64
C LYS A 96 -8.59 -12.58 -7.63
N TYR A 97 -9.88 -12.33 -7.43
CA TYR A 97 -10.73 -13.14 -6.56
C TYR A 97 -10.62 -14.64 -6.90
N GLY A 98 -10.62 -15.49 -5.87
CA GLY A 98 -10.45 -16.94 -6.01
C GLY A 98 -9.04 -17.43 -6.34
N LYS A 99 -8.10 -16.55 -6.72
CA LYS A 99 -6.72 -16.98 -6.99
C LYS A 99 -5.92 -17.20 -5.70
N THR A 100 -5.10 -18.25 -5.73
CA THR A 100 -4.14 -18.55 -4.68
C THR A 100 -3.03 -17.51 -4.63
N LEU A 101 -2.62 -17.12 -3.42
CA LEU A 101 -1.51 -16.20 -3.23
C LEU A 101 -0.17 -16.91 -3.53
N GLY A 102 0.33 -16.76 -4.75
CA GLY A 102 1.60 -17.34 -5.21
C GLY A 102 2.83 -16.66 -4.59
N PRO A 103 4.02 -17.29 -4.66
CA PRO A 103 5.24 -16.80 -4.00
C PRO A 103 5.65 -15.40 -4.44
N ARG A 104 5.54 -15.08 -5.74
CA ARG A 104 5.83 -13.74 -6.26
C ARG A 104 4.96 -12.68 -5.60
N LYS A 105 3.66 -12.94 -5.45
CA LYS A 105 2.72 -11.97 -4.85
C LYS A 105 2.94 -11.83 -3.35
N ARG A 106 3.31 -12.91 -2.67
CA ARG A 106 3.75 -12.85 -1.26
C ARG A 106 4.94 -11.93 -1.08
N ASN A 107 5.92 -11.96 -1.98
CA ASN A 107 7.07 -11.06 -1.91
C ASN A 107 6.64 -9.59 -2.08
N VAL A 108 5.74 -9.29 -3.03
CA VAL A 108 5.21 -7.93 -3.21
C VAL A 108 4.52 -7.43 -1.94
N ILE A 109 3.65 -8.23 -1.33
CA ILE A 109 2.95 -7.86 -0.09
C ILE A 109 3.96 -7.67 1.04
N ARG A 110 4.91 -8.59 1.20
CA ARG A 110 5.94 -8.50 2.24
C ARG A 110 6.78 -7.24 2.10
N ASP A 111 7.27 -6.97 0.90
CA ASP A 111 8.13 -5.84 0.62
C ASP A 111 7.37 -4.51 0.78
N PHE A 112 6.07 -4.48 0.43
CA PHE A 112 5.18 -3.37 0.74
C PHE A 112 5.04 -3.14 2.25
N LEU A 113 4.73 -4.19 3.02
CA LEU A 113 4.56 -4.10 4.49
C LEU A 113 5.84 -3.65 5.19
N ILE A 114 7.01 -4.12 4.74
CA ILE A 114 8.31 -3.64 5.25
C ILE A 114 8.49 -2.16 4.90
N GLY A 115 8.13 -1.75 3.69
CA GLY A 115 8.26 -0.37 3.23
C GLY A 115 7.45 0.66 4.02
N ILE A 116 6.38 0.23 4.70
CA ILE A 116 5.52 1.08 5.54
C ILE A 116 5.69 0.82 7.03
N SER A 117 6.72 0.10 7.48
CA SER A 117 6.82 -0.36 8.88
C SER A 117 6.97 0.76 9.94
N SER A 118 7.24 2.01 9.53
CA SER A 118 7.38 3.17 10.42
C SER A 118 6.05 3.83 10.82
N VAL A 119 4.93 3.47 10.18
CA VAL A 119 3.66 4.17 10.38
C VAL A 119 3.13 4.05 11.80
N ARG A 120 2.45 5.12 12.24
CA ARG A 120 1.77 5.21 13.53
C ARG A 120 0.26 5.05 13.41
N HIS A 121 -0.28 5.41 12.25
CA HIS A 121 -1.69 5.30 11.93
C HIS A 121 -1.86 4.56 10.61
N MET A 122 -2.65 3.48 10.62
CA MET A 122 -2.96 2.69 9.45
C MET A 122 -4.48 2.60 9.28
N ILE A 123 -4.95 2.84 8.06
CA ILE A 123 -6.32 2.57 7.62
C ILE A 123 -6.25 1.43 6.62
N ILE A 124 -7.03 0.37 6.86
CA ILE A 124 -7.05 -0.84 6.03
C ILE A 124 -8.47 -1.10 5.54
N SER A 125 -8.64 -1.10 4.21
CA SER A 125 -9.90 -1.50 3.60
C SER A 125 -10.22 -2.98 3.86
N LYS A 126 -11.50 -3.35 3.79
CA LYS A 126 -11.93 -4.76 3.88
C LYS A 126 -11.22 -5.66 2.88
N LEU A 127 -11.11 -5.20 1.64
CA LEU A 127 -10.46 -5.94 0.56
C LEU A 127 -8.98 -6.20 0.89
N THR A 128 -8.27 -5.16 1.33
CA THR A 128 -6.87 -5.26 1.75
C THR A 128 -6.73 -6.28 2.88
N LEU A 129 -7.59 -6.21 3.90
CA LEU A 129 -7.51 -7.08 5.07
C LEU A 129 -7.73 -8.56 4.70
N GLU A 130 -8.65 -8.87 3.78
CA GLU A 130 -8.85 -10.22 3.27
C GLU A 130 -7.57 -10.79 2.63
N VAL A 131 -6.84 -9.96 1.87
CA VAL A 131 -5.56 -10.36 1.26
C VAL A 131 -4.49 -10.58 2.33
N LEU A 132 -4.39 -9.69 3.32
CA LEU A 132 -3.41 -9.81 4.41
C LEU A 132 -3.67 -11.06 5.27
N PHE A 133 -4.91 -11.44 5.50
CA PHE A 133 -5.24 -12.67 6.21
C PHE A 133 -4.85 -13.92 5.43
N ARG A 134 -5.06 -13.94 4.11
CA ARG A 134 -4.56 -15.01 3.24
C ARG A 134 -3.04 -15.08 3.29
N TYR A 135 -2.36 -13.93 3.31
CA TYR A 135 -0.91 -13.85 3.46
C TYR A 135 -0.45 -14.47 4.79
N SER A 136 -1.09 -14.12 5.92
CA SER A 136 -0.74 -14.64 7.26
C SER A 136 -0.98 -16.14 7.41
N LYS A 137 -2.07 -16.69 6.83
CA LYS A 137 -2.38 -18.13 6.90
C LYS A 137 -1.32 -19.04 6.25
N LEU A 138 -0.50 -18.50 5.36
CA LEU A 138 0.49 -19.29 4.60
C LEU A 138 1.81 -19.47 5.37
N GLY A 139 1.77 -19.41 6.70
CA GLY A 139 2.90 -19.70 7.59
C GLY A 139 3.98 -18.61 7.65
N ARG A 140 3.73 -17.44 7.05
CA ARG A 140 4.64 -16.28 7.14
C ARG A 140 4.16 -15.38 8.27
N LYS A 141 5.05 -15.04 9.20
CA LYS A 141 4.77 -14.01 10.20
C LYS A 141 4.55 -12.68 9.50
N PHE A 142 3.40 -12.07 9.77
CA PHE A 142 3.17 -10.67 9.43
C PHE A 142 4.24 -9.82 10.16
N PRO A 143 4.86 -8.83 9.50
CA PRO A 143 5.89 -8.02 10.13
C PRO A 143 5.31 -7.25 11.31
N LYS A 144 6.10 -7.08 12.37
CA LYS A 144 5.69 -6.26 13.51
C LYS A 144 5.71 -4.78 13.14
N PHE A 145 4.69 -4.04 13.53
CA PHE A 145 4.65 -2.59 13.46
C PHE A 145 4.71 -2.02 14.88
N ASP A 146 5.93 -1.88 15.39
CA ASP A 146 6.15 -1.41 16.76
C ASP A 146 5.75 0.06 16.95
N ASN A 147 5.67 0.85 15.88
CA ASN A 147 5.25 2.25 15.96
C ASN A 147 3.74 2.46 15.82
N LEU A 148 2.98 1.43 15.41
CA LEU A 148 1.56 1.57 15.14
C LEU A 148 0.77 1.75 16.44
N THR A 149 0.11 2.89 16.59
CA THR A 149 -0.72 3.22 17.77
C THR A 149 -2.20 3.38 17.41
N ARG A 150 -2.54 3.53 16.13
CA ARG A 150 -3.93 3.62 15.65
C ARG A 150 -4.12 2.74 14.42
N LEU A 151 -5.14 1.90 14.46
CA LEU A 151 -5.60 1.07 13.35
C LEU A 151 -7.07 1.35 13.11
N GLU A 152 -7.42 1.66 11.88
CA GLU A 152 -8.81 1.67 11.41
C GLU A 152 -8.94 0.53 10.41
N ALA A 153 -9.85 -0.41 10.66
CA ALA A 153 -9.97 -1.60 9.83
C ALA A 153 -11.44 -1.91 9.56
N THR A 154 -11.82 -1.93 8.29
CA THR A 154 -13.12 -2.46 7.89
C THR A 154 -13.01 -3.97 7.75
N LEU A 155 -13.84 -4.75 8.46
CA LEU A 155 -13.81 -6.21 8.35
C LEU A 155 -15.19 -6.86 8.33
N SER A 156 -15.30 -8.06 7.77
CA SER A 156 -16.52 -8.87 7.83
C SER A 156 -16.54 -9.77 9.06
N ARG A 157 -17.73 -10.24 9.44
CA ARG A 157 -17.91 -11.19 10.54
C ARG A 157 -17.00 -12.43 10.45
N SER A 158 -16.78 -12.94 9.23
CA SER A 158 -15.90 -14.09 8.97
C SER A 158 -14.41 -13.83 9.26
N MET A 159 -14.00 -12.57 9.39
CA MET A 159 -12.63 -12.17 9.70
C MET A 159 -12.38 -12.04 11.21
N LEU A 160 -13.43 -12.00 12.04
CA LEU A 160 -13.29 -11.82 13.49
C LEU A 160 -12.47 -12.91 14.17
N GLU A 161 -12.50 -14.15 13.68
CA GLU A 161 -11.75 -15.26 14.28
C GLU A 161 -10.23 -15.10 14.13
N LEU A 162 -9.78 -14.49 13.03
CA LEU A 162 -8.35 -14.32 12.72
C LEU A 162 -7.82 -12.98 13.19
N PHE A 163 -8.71 -12.01 13.38
CA PHE A 163 -8.33 -10.64 13.69
C PHE A 163 -7.49 -10.51 14.97
N PRO A 164 -7.77 -11.22 16.10
CA PRO A 164 -6.91 -11.18 17.27
C PRO A 164 -5.45 -11.57 16.97
N SER A 165 -5.23 -12.65 16.22
CA SER A 165 -3.88 -13.08 15.83
C SER A 165 -3.19 -12.08 14.90
N PHE A 166 -3.97 -11.35 14.08
CA PHE A 166 -3.45 -10.26 13.26
C PHE A 166 -2.97 -9.09 14.13
N LEU A 167 -3.73 -8.74 15.18
CA LEU A 167 -3.39 -7.66 16.11
C LEU A 167 -2.11 -7.91 16.92
N GLU A 168 -1.67 -9.17 17.08
CA GLU A 168 -0.36 -9.50 17.69
C GLU A 168 0.83 -8.85 16.96
N SER A 169 0.62 -8.41 15.71
CA SER A 169 1.60 -7.68 14.93
C SER A 169 1.76 -6.21 15.35
N PHE A 170 0.88 -5.70 16.21
CA PHE A 170 0.78 -4.28 16.58
C PHE A 170 0.92 -4.09 18.10
N PRO A 171 2.11 -4.35 18.69
CA PRO A 171 2.26 -4.41 20.14
C PRO A 171 1.98 -3.10 20.88
N ASN A 172 2.01 -1.96 20.19
CA ASN A 172 1.77 -0.63 20.76
C ASN A 172 0.43 -0.01 20.32
N LEU A 173 -0.50 -0.83 19.81
CA LEU A 173 -1.82 -0.36 19.36
C LEU A 173 -2.63 0.18 20.55
N LYS A 174 -3.10 1.44 20.44
CA LYS A 174 -3.89 2.13 21.47
C LYS A 174 -5.33 2.40 21.02
N ASN A 175 -5.54 2.60 19.73
CA ASN A 175 -6.85 2.92 19.15
C ASN A 175 -7.15 1.93 18.03
N LEU A 176 -8.26 1.21 18.16
CA LEU A 176 -8.78 0.31 17.14
C LEU A 176 -10.18 0.79 16.78
N ILE A 177 -10.40 1.13 15.52
CA ILE A 177 -11.66 1.65 14.97
C ILE A 177 -12.16 0.72 13.87
#